data_AF-A0A8S3G6T3-F1
#
_entry.id   AF-A0A8S3G6T3-F1
#
_cell.length_a   1.000
_cell.length_b   1.000
_cell.length_c   1.000
_cell.angle_alpha   90.00
_cell.angle_beta   90.00
_cell.angle_gamma   90.00
#
_symmetry.space_group_name_H-M   'P 1'
#
loop_
_entity.id
_entity.type
_entity.pdbx_description
1 polymer ?
#
loop_
_entity_poly.entity_id
_entity_poly.type
_entity_poly.pdbx_seq_one_letter_code
_entity_poly.pdbx_strand_id
1 'polypeptide(L)'
;MKSELKKDYFSLLKELKVTRNSSWSDTKHSGEHDSRYRAIESNSRREDWFREYQSKHIDETTTNSNETNEEKIERQREKDKQNRIDASIKKRAEEVKEQLSGFQRELDKEREQLKKDKAIENFKALLTDMVRTPDA
;
A
#
# COMPACT_ATOMS: atom_id res chain seq x y z
N MET A 1 23.71 9.65 0.22
CA MET A 1 24.30 11.02 0.23
C MET A 1 23.46 12.06 -0.51
N LYS A 2 23.06 11.85 -1.78
CA LYS A 2 22.30 12.87 -2.55
C LYS A 2 20.93 13.25 -1.96
N SER A 3 20.25 12.33 -1.25
CA SER A 3 18.96 12.63 -0.59
C SER A 3 19.09 13.52 0.64
N GLU A 4 20.13 13.32 1.45
CA GLU A 4 20.33 14.09 2.69
C GLU A 4 20.74 15.52 2.39
N LEU A 5 21.68 15.73 1.45
CA LEU A 5 22.04 17.06 0.96
C LEU A 5 20.83 17.85 0.41
N LYS A 6 19.90 17.15 -0.26
CA LYS A 6 18.68 17.76 -0.79
C LYS A 6 17.70 18.14 0.32
N LYS A 7 17.54 17.29 1.34
CA LYS A 7 16.72 17.60 2.52
C LYS A 7 17.29 18.78 3.31
N ASP A 8 18.60 18.81 3.54
CA ASP A 8 19.27 19.90 4.26
C ASP A 8 19.13 21.22 3.52
N TYR A 9 19.23 21.19 2.20
CA TYR A 9 18.98 22.34 1.34
C TYR A 9 17.52 22.80 1.40
N PHE A 10 16.55 21.88 1.35
CA PHE A 10 15.14 22.23 1.48
C PHE A 10 14.81 22.82 2.87
N SER A 11 15.45 22.33 3.93
CA SER A 11 15.36 22.92 5.27
C SER A 11 15.90 24.36 5.30
N LEU A 12 17.04 24.62 4.65
CA LEU A 12 17.56 25.98 4.47
C LEU A 12 16.56 26.87 3.70
N LEU A 13 16.01 26.39 2.58
CA LEU A 13 15.03 27.16 1.80
C LEU A 13 13.76 27.47 2.61
N LYS A 14 13.36 26.56 3.50
CA LYS A 14 12.25 26.75 4.44
C LYS A 14 12.58 27.81 5.50
N GLU A 15 13.78 27.78 6.07
CA GLU A 15 14.26 28.79 7.03
C GLU A 15 14.36 30.18 6.40
N LEU A 16 14.81 30.26 5.14
CA LEU A 16 14.87 31.48 4.33
C LEU A 16 13.49 32.00 3.88
N LYS A 17 12.40 31.30 4.23
CA LYS A 17 11.02 31.66 3.89
C LYS A 17 10.83 31.90 2.38
N VAL A 18 11.43 31.04 1.56
CA VAL A 18 11.28 31.12 0.09
C VAL A 18 9.81 30.97 -0.28
N THR A 19 9.30 31.94 -1.04
CA THR A 19 7.93 31.99 -1.56
C THR A 19 7.91 31.75 -3.08
N ARG A 20 6.72 31.64 -3.68
CA ARG A 20 6.55 31.42 -5.13
C ARG A 20 7.14 32.56 -5.97
N ASN A 21 7.25 33.75 -5.38
CA ASN A 21 7.78 34.94 -6.04
C ASN A 21 9.23 35.23 -5.66
N SER A 22 9.84 34.43 -4.79
CA SER A 22 11.23 34.61 -4.39
C SER A 22 12.16 34.38 -5.57
N SER A 23 13.11 35.29 -5.77
CA SER A 23 14.11 35.18 -6.82
C SER A 23 15.20 34.20 -6.45
N TRP A 24 15.69 33.46 -7.45
CA TRP A 24 16.86 32.60 -7.31
C TRP A 24 18.10 33.41 -6.88
N SER A 25 18.28 34.62 -7.41
CA SER A 25 19.41 35.49 -7.09
C SER A 25 19.46 35.87 -5.61
N ASP A 26 18.32 36.22 -5.02
CA ASP A 26 18.23 36.63 -3.61
C ASP A 26 18.48 35.45 -2.68
N THR A 27 17.95 34.28 -3.06
CA THR A 27 18.13 33.03 -2.32
C THR A 27 19.59 32.56 -2.38
N LYS A 28 20.24 32.73 -3.55
CA LYS A 28 21.66 32.46 -3.75
C LYS A 28 22.52 33.36 -2.86
N HIS A 29 22.27 34.66 -2.83
CA HIS A 29 23.05 35.59 -2.01
C HIS A 29 22.88 35.31 -0.51
N SER A 30 21.63 35.08 -0.08
CA SER A 30 21.33 34.77 1.32
C SER A 30 21.90 33.42 1.77
N GLY A 31 21.95 32.44 0.86
CA GLY A 31 22.44 31.09 1.14
C GLY A 31 23.96 30.93 1.08
N GLU A 32 24.70 31.86 0.46
CA GLU A 32 26.13 31.69 0.14
C GLU A 32 27.04 31.48 1.36
N HIS A 33 26.61 31.98 2.53
CA HIS A 33 27.31 31.84 3.80
C HIS A 33 26.94 30.57 4.58
N ASP A 34 25.90 29.84 4.17
CA ASP A 34 25.45 28.63 4.87
C ASP A 34 26.25 27.39 4.41
N SER A 35 26.67 26.57 5.38
CA SER A 35 27.41 25.33 5.14
C SER A 35 26.62 24.34 4.26
N ARG A 36 25.29 24.26 4.44
CA ARG A 36 24.37 23.41 3.68
C ARG A 36 24.24 23.84 2.22
N TYR A 37 24.34 25.14 1.96
CA TYR A 37 24.38 25.69 0.60
C TYR A 37 25.72 25.38 -0.08
N ARG A 38 26.83 25.61 0.63
CA ARG A 38 28.20 25.36 0.14
C ARG A 38 28.49 23.88 -0.12
N ALA A 39 27.88 22.97 0.65
CA ALA A 39 28.01 21.52 0.46
C ALA A 39 27.50 21.01 -0.90
N ILE A 40 26.73 21.82 -1.65
CA ILE A 40 26.28 21.48 -3.00
C ILE A 40 27.21 22.16 -4.01
N GLU A 41 28.16 21.44 -4.58
CA GLU A 41 29.17 22.05 -5.48
C GLU A 41 28.61 22.58 -6.81
N SER A 42 27.54 21.97 -7.32
CA SER A 42 26.96 22.31 -8.62
C SER A 42 25.90 23.41 -8.49
N ASN A 43 26.15 24.55 -9.13
CA ASN A 43 25.20 25.68 -9.12
C ASN A 43 23.89 25.35 -9.85
N SER A 44 23.95 24.61 -10.96
CA SER A 44 22.75 24.14 -11.67
C SER A 44 21.90 23.24 -10.78
N ARG A 45 22.53 22.33 -10.02
CA ARG A 45 21.82 21.45 -9.08
C ARG A 45 21.11 22.22 -7.96
N ARG A 46 21.72 23.31 -7.46
CA ARG A 46 21.06 24.17 -6.46
C ARG A 46 19.81 24.84 -7.06
N GLU A 47 19.93 25.36 -8.28
CA GLU A 47 18.81 26.02 -8.96
C GLU A 47 17.67 25.05 -9.30
N ASP A 48 17.98 23.84 -9.77
CA ASP A 48 17.00 22.79 -10.02
C ASP A 48 16.22 22.44 -8.75
N TRP A 49 16.93 22.29 -7.63
CA TRP A 49 16.33 22.00 -6.33
C TRP A 49 15.51 23.17 -5.80
N PHE A 50 15.95 24.42 -6.02
CA PHE A 50 15.19 25.61 -5.67
C PHE A 50 13.85 25.67 -6.43
N ARG A 51 13.86 25.42 -7.74
CA ARG A 51 12.64 25.36 -8.56
C ARG A 51 11.73 24.20 -8.16
N GLU A 52 12.32 23.04 -7.84
CA GLU A 52 11.57 21.90 -7.33
C GLU A 52 10.91 22.21 -5.98
N TYR A 53 11.61 22.89 -5.08
CA TYR A 53 11.07 23.33 -3.80
C TYR A 53 9.90 24.30 -4.00
N GLN A 54 10.04 25.28 -4.90
CA GLN A 54 8.95 26.20 -5.24
C GLN A 54 7.72 25.47 -5.81
N SER A 55 7.91 24.50 -6.69
CA SER A 55 6.80 23.78 -7.31
C SER A 55 6.09 22.82 -6.34
N LYS A 56 6.83 22.05 -5.54
CA LYS A 56 6.23 21.01 -4.69
C LYS A 56 5.80 21.55 -3.34
N HIS A 57 6.72 22.19 -2.62
CA HIS A 57 6.48 22.53 -1.23
C HIS A 57 5.61 23.78 -1.08
N ILE A 58 5.63 24.72 -2.02
CA ILE A 58 4.79 25.91 -1.93
C ILE A 58 3.35 25.60 -2.35
N ASP A 59 3.14 24.83 -3.42
CA ASP A 59 1.80 24.42 -3.82
C ASP A 59 1.15 23.51 -2.77
N GLU A 60 1.90 22.59 -2.15
CA GLU A 60 1.43 21.79 -1.01
C GLU A 60 1.20 22.62 0.26
N THR A 61 2.03 23.62 0.56
CA THR A 61 1.84 24.48 1.75
C THR A 61 0.66 25.42 1.55
N THR A 62 0.51 26.04 0.37
CA THR A 62 -0.62 26.91 0.05
C THR A 62 -1.94 26.14 0.03
N THR A 63 -1.96 24.92 -0.52
CA THR A 63 -3.17 24.08 -0.46
C THR A 63 -3.50 23.62 0.97
N ASN A 64 -2.52 23.23 1.79
CA ASN A 64 -2.76 22.81 3.18
C ASN A 64 -3.02 23.97 4.17
N SER A 65 -2.49 25.16 3.89
CA SER A 65 -2.68 26.37 4.72
C SER A 65 -3.97 27.13 4.39
N ASN A 66 -4.48 27.04 3.16
CA ASN A 66 -5.77 27.61 2.78
C ASN A 66 -6.94 26.65 3.01
N GLU A 67 -6.66 25.39 3.34
CA GLU A 67 -7.70 24.42 3.66
C GLU A 67 -8.39 24.82 4.97
N THR A 68 -9.66 25.19 4.84
CA THR A 68 -10.47 25.65 5.97
C THR A 68 -10.67 24.51 6.97
N ASN A 69 -10.96 24.87 8.23
CA ASN A 69 -11.25 23.86 9.25
C ASN A 69 -12.47 22.99 8.85
N GLU A 70 -13.41 23.55 8.09
CA GLU A 70 -14.58 22.86 7.54
C GLU A 70 -14.20 21.82 6.49
N GLU A 71 -13.31 22.15 5.56
CA GLU A 71 -12.80 21.20 4.55
C GLU A 71 -12.01 20.04 5.18
N LYS A 72 -11.25 20.30 6.24
CA LYS A 72 -10.54 19.25 7.00
C LYS A 72 -11.51 18.31 7.69
N ILE A 73 -12.57 18.84 8.30
CA ILE A 73 -13.62 18.06 8.94
C ILE A 73 -14.35 17.19 7.89
N GLU A 74 -14.68 17.76 6.73
CA GLU A 74 -15.39 17.03 5.68
C GLU A 74 -14.53 15.92 5.07
N ARG A 75 -13.25 16.19 4.81
CA ARG A 75 -12.30 15.17 4.34
C ARG A 75 -12.15 14.02 5.36
N GLN A 76 -12.13 14.34 6.65
CA GLN A 76 -12.07 13.33 7.70
C GLN A 76 -13.35 12.49 7.75
N ARG A 77 -14.52 13.11 7.62
CA ARG A 77 -15.82 12.40 7.55
C ARG A 77 -15.90 11.46 6.35
N GLU A 78 -15.45 11.91 5.18
CA GLU A 78 -15.45 11.07 3.98
C GLU A 78 -14.49 9.89 4.13
N LYS A 79 -13.31 10.11 4.71
CA LYS A 79 -12.36 9.04 5.03
C LYS A 79 -12.96 8.03 6.01
N ASP A 80 -13.66 8.48 7.04
CA ASP A 80 -14.31 7.60 8.01
C ASP A 80 -15.45 6.80 7.38
N LYS A 81 -16.22 7.42 6.47
CA LYS A 81 -17.25 6.73 5.69
C LYS A 81 -16.64 5.65 4.80
N GLN A 82 -15.57 5.96 4.09
CA GLN A 82 -14.86 5.01 3.24
C GLN A 82 -14.30 3.84 4.06
N ASN A 83 -13.65 4.13 5.20
CA ASN A 83 -13.13 3.10 6.09
C ASN A 83 -14.22 2.13 6.59
N ARG A 84 -15.43 2.63 6.86
CA ARG A 84 -16.57 1.79 7.27
C ARG A 84 -17.04 0.86 6.15
N ILE A 85 -17.08 1.36 4.91
CA ILE A 85 -17.44 0.57 3.73
C ILE A 85 -16.39 -0.52 3.49
N ASP A 86 -15.11 -0.14 3.50
CA ASP A 86 -14.00 -1.07 3.27
C ASP A 86 -13.94 -2.15 4.35
N ALA A 87 -14.18 -1.79 5.61
CA ALA A 87 -14.28 -2.77 6.70
C ALA A 87 -15.44 -3.75 6.51
N SER A 88 -16.60 -3.28 6.04
CA SER A 88 -17.75 -4.14 5.74
C SER A 88 -17.46 -5.11 4.60
N ILE A 89 -16.85 -4.63 3.52
CA ILE A 89 -16.47 -5.46 2.36
C ILE A 89 -15.43 -6.49 2.78
N LYS A 90 -14.40 -6.07 3.52
CA LYS A 90 -13.34 -6.97 4.00
C LYS A 90 -13.89 -8.09 4.87
N LYS A 91 -14.81 -7.76 5.81
CA LYS A 91 -15.45 -8.76 6.66
C LYS A 91 -16.24 -9.78 5.84
N ARG A 92 -17.07 -9.31 4.89
CA ARG A 92 -17.83 -10.19 4.00
C ARG A 92 -16.92 -11.08 3.15
N ALA A 93 -15.82 -10.55 2.64
CA ALA A 93 -14.87 -11.34 1.86
C ALA A 93 -14.22 -12.47 2.69
N GLU A 94 -13.91 -12.20 3.96
CA GLU A 94 -13.38 -13.22 4.88
C GLU A 94 -14.42 -14.30 5.17
N GLU A 95 -15.68 -13.93 5.43
CA GLU A 95 -16.78 -14.88 5.63
C GLU A 95 -16.99 -15.79 4.40
N VAL A 96 -16.98 -15.22 3.19
CA VAL A 96 -17.10 -15.99 1.95
C VAL A 96 -15.93 -16.96 1.78
N LYS A 97 -14.71 -16.51 2.09
CA LYS A 97 -13.51 -17.35 2.01
C LYS A 97 -13.56 -18.52 3.01
N GLU A 98 -14.02 -18.26 4.23
CA GLU A 98 -14.21 -19.28 5.25
C GLU A 98 -15.25 -20.32 4.81
N GLN A 99 -16.40 -19.87 4.28
CA GLN A 99 -17.43 -20.76 3.74
C GLN A 99 -16.91 -21.62 2.59
N LEU A 100 -16.19 -21.02 1.64
CA LEU A 100 -15.62 -21.75 0.51
C LEU A 100 -14.60 -22.79 0.97
N SER A 101 -13.73 -22.44 1.92
CA SER A 101 -12.78 -23.37 2.54
C SER A 101 -13.50 -24.50 3.28
N GLY A 102 -14.60 -24.19 3.98
CA GLY A 102 -15.43 -25.20 4.64
C GLY A 102 -16.01 -26.19 3.64
N PHE A 103 -16.66 -25.69 2.59
CA PHE A 103 -17.26 -26.49 1.54
C PHE A 103 -16.23 -27.36 0.80
N GLN A 104 -15.07 -26.81 0.46
CA GLN A 104 -13.99 -27.56 -0.17
C GLN A 104 -13.55 -28.77 0.68
N ARG A 105 -13.37 -28.56 1.99
CA ARG A 105 -13.00 -29.65 2.92
C ARG A 105 -14.09 -30.72 3.04
N GLU A 106 -15.35 -30.32 2.97
CA GLU A 106 -16.48 -31.26 3.02
C GLU A 106 -16.54 -32.11 1.75
N LEU A 107 -16.40 -31.49 0.58
CA LEU A 107 -16.30 -32.20 -0.70
C LEU A 107 -15.13 -33.18 -0.74
N ASP A 108 -13.97 -32.77 -0.23
CA ASP A 108 -12.78 -33.65 -0.19
C ASP A 108 -13.02 -34.86 0.71
N LYS A 109 -13.69 -34.68 1.87
CA LYS A 109 -14.08 -35.78 2.75
C LYS A 109 -15.07 -36.73 2.08
N GLU A 110 -16.10 -36.19 1.43
CA GLU A 110 -17.11 -37.00 0.73
C GLU A 110 -16.48 -37.80 -0.41
N ARG A 111 -15.59 -37.17 -1.19
CA ARG A 111 -14.87 -37.83 -2.27
C ARG A 111 -14.01 -38.98 -1.77
N GLU A 112 -13.25 -38.78 -0.69
CA GLU A 112 -12.44 -39.85 -0.11
C GLU A 112 -13.29 -40.96 0.50
N GLN A 113 -14.44 -40.62 1.10
CA GLN A 113 -15.38 -41.61 1.61
C GLN A 113 -15.95 -42.48 0.48
N LEU A 114 -16.44 -41.86 -0.60
CA LEU A 114 -16.94 -42.58 -1.78
C LEU A 114 -15.86 -43.48 -2.40
N LYS A 115 -14.60 -43.04 -2.41
CA LYS A 115 -13.48 -43.85 -2.88
C LYS A 115 -13.25 -45.08 -2.01
N LYS A 116 -13.30 -44.92 -0.68
CA LYS A 116 -13.20 -46.04 0.27
C LYS A 116 -14.37 -47.00 0.12
N ASP A 117 -15.59 -46.49 0.03
CA ASP A 117 -16.80 -47.33 -0.10
C ASP A 117 -16.76 -48.16 -1.38
N LYS A 118 -16.37 -47.55 -2.51
CA LYS A 118 -16.14 -48.27 -3.77
C LYS A 118 -15.05 -49.33 -3.66
N ALA A 119 -13.95 -49.05 -2.97
CA ALA A 119 -12.88 -50.03 -2.76
C ALA A 119 -13.37 -51.22 -1.90
N ILE A 120 -14.14 -50.94 -0.84
CA ILE A 120 -14.75 -51.95 0.01
C ILE A 120 -15.74 -52.80 -0.78
N GLU A 121 -16.61 -52.17 -1.57
CA GLU A 121 -17.57 -52.87 -2.42
C GLU A 121 -16.87 -53.78 -3.44
N ASN A 122 -15.88 -53.26 -4.15
CA ASN A 122 -15.08 -54.04 -5.10
C ASN A 122 -14.38 -55.22 -4.41
N PHE A 123 -13.81 -55.01 -3.22
CA PHE A 123 -13.17 -56.08 -2.46
C PHE A 123 -14.16 -57.14 -2.00
N LYS A 124 -15.35 -56.74 -1.53
CA LYS A 124 -16.44 -57.67 -1.17
C LYS A 124 -16.90 -58.48 -2.38
N ALA A 125 -17.03 -57.85 -3.54
CA ALA A 125 -17.38 -58.55 -4.78
C ALA A 125 -16.32 -59.60 -5.15
N LEU A 126 -15.04 -59.24 -5.08
CA LEU A 126 -13.93 -60.17 -5.34
C LEU A 126 -13.91 -61.34 -4.36
N LEU A 127 -14.07 -61.09 -3.06
CA LEU A 127 -14.17 -62.15 -2.06
C LEU A 127 -15.36 -63.08 -2.32
N THR A 128 -16.51 -62.51 -2.70
CA THR A 128 -17.71 -63.29 -3.01
C THR A 128 -17.47 -64.22 -4.21
N ASP A 129 -16.78 -63.71 -5.24
CA ASP A 129 -16.46 -64.47 -6.45
C ASP A 129 -15.48 -65.62 -6.16
N MET A 130 -14.42 -65.35 -5.38
CA MET A 130 -13.45 -66.36 -4.94
C MET A 130 -14.06 -67.44 -4.04
N VAL A 131 -15.03 -67.09 -3.19
CA VAL A 131 -15.70 -68.07 -2.32
C VAL A 131 -16.76 -68.88 -3.09
N ARG A 132 -17.31 -68.35 -4.19
CA ARG A 132 -18.25 -69.07 -5.07
C ARG A 132 -17.57 -70.04 -6.05
N THR A 133 -16.28 -69.89 -6.27
CA THR A 133 -15.44 -70.78 -7.08
C THR A 133 -14.42 -71.51 -6.19
N PRO A 134 -14.86 -72.43 -5.30
CA PRO A 134 -13.94 -73.12 -4.38
C PRO A 134 -12.99 -74.12 -5.09
N ASP A 135 -13.20 -74.41 -6.37
CA ASP A 135 -12.32 -75.24 -7.21
C ASP A 135 -12.16 -74.61 -8.61
N ALA A 136 -11.03 -73.93 -8.81
CA ALA A 136 -10.43 -73.63 -10.11
C ALA A 136 -8.91 -73.84 -9.99
#